data_AF-A0A1C6SK17-F1
#
_entry.id   AF-A0A1C6SK17-F1
#
_cell.length_a   1.000
_cell.length_b   1.000
_cell.length_c   1.000
_cell.angle_alpha   90.00
_cell.angle_beta   90.00
_cell.angle_gamma   90.00
#
_symmetry.space_group_name_H-M   'P 1'
#
loop_
_entity.id
_entity.type
_entity.pdbx_description
1 polymer ?
#
loop_
_entity_poly.entity_id
_entity_poly.type
_entity_poly.pdbx_seq_one_letter_code
_entity_poly.pdbx_strand_id
1 'polypeptide(L)' 'MAHLPFTAADLPAARQFAGTLARSLSFLTEVDGGETTVSAEDAQGVRHRVFCDLPLDAGRRCVRRVDHDGACAPRQRR' A
#
# COMPACT_ATOMS: atom_id res chain seq x y z
N MET A 1 10.41 -0.39 -10.99
CA MET A 1 10.23 -0.19 -9.53
C MET A 1 10.93 1.11 -9.18
N ALA A 2 10.23 2.04 -8.52
CA ALA A 2 10.79 3.31 -8.08
C ALA A 2 10.88 3.31 -6.56
N HIS A 3 11.98 3.84 -6.03
CA HIS A 3 12.18 4.04 -4.59
C HIS A 3 12.10 5.53 -4.29
N LEU A 4 11.33 5.89 -3.28
CA LEU A 4 11.21 7.26 -2.79
C LEU A 4 11.61 7.26 -1.31
N PRO A 5 12.81 7.74 -0.96
CA PRO A 5 13.23 7.89 0.42
C PRO A 5 12.39 8.94 1.14
N PHE A 6 12.03 8.67 2.38
CA PHE A 6 11.35 9.61 3.27
C PHE A 6 11.60 9.21 4.73
N THR A 7 11.35 10.12 5.66
CA THR A 7 11.49 9.85 7.09
C THR A 7 10.13 9.53 7.71
N ALA A 8 10.11 8.58 8.65
CA ALA A 8 8.96 8.25 9.47
C ALA A 8 9.44 7.84 10.86
N ALA A 9 8.60 8.08 11.88
CA ALA A 9 8.92 7.74 13.25
C ALA A 9 8.99 6.21 13.47
N ASP A 10 8.14 5.47 12.77
CA ASP A 10 8.01 4.02 12.87
C ASP A 10 7.38 3.41 11.60
N LEU A 11 7.27 2.08 11.57
CA LEU A 11 6.68 1.34 10.45
C LEU A 11 5.18 1.67 10.24
N PRO A 12 4.31 1.77 11.26
CA PRO A 12 2.95 2.24 11.09
C PRO A 12 2.85 3.62 10.41
N ALA A 13 3.65 4.60 10.84
CA ALA A 13 3.72 5.92 10.22
C ALA A 13 4.19 5.83 8.77
N ALA A 14 5.20 5.00 8.49
CA ALA A 14 5.69 4.78 7.13
C ALA A 14 4.61 4.20 6.21
N ARG A 15 3.88 3.17 6.67
CA ARG A 15 2.75 2.57 5.94
C ARG A 15 1.62 3.59 5.73
N GLN A 16 1.34 4.43 6.73
CA GLN A 16 0.31 5.45 6.61
C GLN A 16 0.66 6.47 5.52
N PHE A 17 1.88 7.01 5.55
CA PHE A 17 2.38 7.97 4.56
C PHE A 17 2.37 7.37 3.15
N ALA A 18 3.01 6.20 2.98
CA ALA A 18 3.09 5.54 1.69
C ALA A 18 1.70 5.19 1.13
N GLY A 19 0.74 4.81 1.99
CA GLY A 19 -0.64 4.53 1.57
C GLY A 19 -1.40 5.79 1.13
N THR A 20 -1.14 6.94 1.76
CA THR A 20 -1.68 8.21 1.32
C THR A 20 -1.08 8.63 -0.03
N LEU A 21 0.24 8.50 -0.19
CA LEU A 21 0.95 8.80 -1.43
C LEU A 21 0.46 7.90 -2.59
N ALA A 22 0.34 6.60 -2.38
CA ALA A 22 -0.19 5.67 -3.38
C ALA A 22 -1.62 6.04 -3.81
N ARG A 23 -2.45 6.53 -2.88
CA ARG A 23 -3.81 7.00 -3.19
C ARG A 23 -3.81 8.33 -3.94
N SER A 24 -2.91 9.27 -3.62
CA SER A 24 -2.82 10.54 -4.35
C SER A 24 -2.36 10.34 -5.79
N LEU A 25 -1.60 9.28 -6.07
CA LEU A 25 -1.16 8.90 -7.40
C LEU A 25 -2.19 8.06 -8.19
N SER A 26 -3.39 7.81 -7.63
CA SER A 26 -4.37 6.92 -8.27
C SER A 26 -4.97 7.43 -9.59
N PHE A 27 -4.62 8.64 -10.02
CA PHE A 27 -4.94 9.16 -11.35
C PHE A 27 -3.98 8.66 -12.43
N LEU A 28 -2.82 8.12 -12.06
CA LEU A 28 -1.84 7.51 -12.97
C LEU A 28 -2.20 6.03 -13.14
N THR A 29 -2.71 5.67 -14.31
CA THR A 29 -3.14 4.30 -14.62
C THR A 29 -1.99 3.29 -14.66
N GLU A 30 -0.77 3.78 -14.84
CA GLU A 30 0.47 3.02 -14.94
C GLU A 30 1.02 2.61 -13.56
N VAL A 31 0.49 3.19 -12.48
CA VAL A 31 0.94 2.91 -11.11
C VAL A 31 -0.03 1.97 -10.41
N ASP A 32 0.40 0.73 -10.16
CA ASP A 32 -0.31 -0.16 -9.25
C ASP A 32 -0.02 0.22 -7.79
N GLY A 33 -0.85 1.10 -7.24
CA GLY A 33 -0.78 1.48 -5.84
C GLY A 33 -0.97 0.31 -4.86
N GLY A 34 -1.63 -0.78 -5.27
CA GLY A 34 -1.82 -1.97 -4.44
C GLY A 34 -0.52 -2.69 -4.09
N GLU A 35 0.49 -2.60 -4.96
CA GLU A 35 1.82 -3.19 -4.78
C GLU A 35 2.78 -2.34 -3.92
N THR A 36 2.27 -1.27 -3.29
CA THR A 36 3.10 -0.38 -2.47
C THR A 36 3.67 -1.11 -1.26
N THR A 37 4.99 -1.04 -1.11
CA THR A 37 5.74 -1.56 0.03
C THR A 37 6.65 -0.50 0.62
N VAL A 38 6.89 -0.57 1.93
CA VAL A 38 7.90 0.22 2.63
C VAL A 38 8.98 -0.70 3.19
N SER A 39 10.20 -0.19 3.27
CA SER A 39 11.36 -0.88 3.84
C SER A 39 12.25 0.15 4.50
N ALA A 40 13.05 -0.26 5.48
CA ALA A 40 14.15 0.59 5.93
C ALA A 40 15.17 0.75 4.79
N GLU A 41 15.85 1.90 4.74
CA GLU A 41 16.77 2.24 3.64
C GLU A 41 17.95 1.26 3.56
N ASP A 42 18.43 0.83 4.73
CA ASP A 42 19.50 -0.14 4.94
C ASP A 42 19.03 -1.61 4.79
N ALA A 43 17.72 -1.83 4.69
CA ALA A 43 17.12 -3.17 4.60
C ALA A 43 16.06 -3.26 3.49
N GLN A 44 16.38 -2.78 2.28
CA GLN A 44 15.43 -2.74 1.16
C GLN A 44 14.87 -4.11 0.73
N GLY A 45 15.56 -5.21 1.06
CA GLY A 45 15.06 -6.57 0.86
C GLY A 45 13.87 -6.92 1.79
N VAL A 46 13.71 -6.21 2.90
CA VAL A 46 12.63 -6.42 3.88
C VAL A 46 11.45 -5.52 3.50
N ARG A 47 10.53 -6.07 2.72
CA ARG A 47 9.38 -5.33 2.19
C ARG A 47 8.15 -5.52 3.07
N HIS A 48 7.66 -4.43 3.64
CA HIS A 48 6.39 -4.41 4.37
C HIS A 48 5.28 -3.88 3.45
N ARG A 49 4.23 -4.68 3.25
CA ARG A 49 3.05 -4.24 2.49
C ARG A 49 2.34 -3.09 3.17
N VAL A 50 1.78 -2.19 2.36
CA VAL A 50 0.96 -1.06 2.81
C VAL A 50 -0.53 -1.40 2.77
N PHE A 51 -0.95 -2.17 1.78
CA PHE A 51 -2.33 -2.62 1.61
C PHE A 51 -2.46 -4.11 1.97
N CYS A 52 -3.64 -4.48 2.45
CA CYS A 52 -3.98 -5.85 2.82
C CYS A 52 -3.77 -6.82 1.64
N ASP A 53 -4.24 -6.43 0.46
CA ASP A 53 -4.03 -7.17 -0.79
C ASP A 53 -4.55 -8.62 -0.77
N LEU A 54 -5.41 -8.96 0.19
CA LEU A 54 -6.07 -10.25 0.23
C LEU A 54 -6.88 -10.45 -1.07
N PRO A 55 -6.74 -11.61 -1.76
CA PRO A 55 -7.57 -11.94 -2.90
C PRO A 55 -9.06 -11.96 -2.52
N LEU A 56 -9.89 -11.39 -3.38
CA LEU A 56 -11.35 -11.33 -3.26
C LEU A 56 -12.00 -11.90 -4.52
N ASP A 57 -13.31 -12.13 -4.44
CA ASP A 57 -14.09 -12.63 -5.58
C ASP A 57 -13.95 -11.76 -6.83
N ALA A 58 -14.07 -12.41 -7.99
CA ALA A 58 -13.93 -11.81 -9.32
C ALA A 58 -12.54 -11.21 -9.59
N GLY A 59 -11.48 -11.82 -9.06
CA GLY A 59 -10.09 -11.43 -9.33
C GLY A 59 -9.70 -10.06 -8.75
N ARG A 60 -10.44 -9.59 -7.75
CA ARG A 60 -10.16 -8.31 -7.09
C ARG A 60 -9.27 -8.54 -5.88
N ARG A 61 -8.70 -7.46 -5.35
CA ARG A 61 -7.87 -7.47 -4.14
C ARG A 61 -8.36 -6.45 -3.14
N CYS A 62 -8.16 -6.74 -1.86
CA CYS A 62 -8.50 -5.81 -0.79
C CYS A 62 -7.62 -4.56 -0.86
N VAL A 63 -8.24 -3.37 -0.89
CA VAL A 63 -7.53 -2.08 -0.97
C VAL A 63 -7.49 -1.33 0.36
N ARG A 64 -7.90 -2.00 1.44
CA ARG A 64 -7.73 -1.51 2.81
C ARG A 64 -6.25 -1.56 3.18
N ARG A 65 -5.84 -0.74 4.16
CA ARG A 65 -4.48 -0.80 4.70
C ARG A 65 -4.25 -2.15 5.37
N VAL A 66 -3.00 -2.60 5.47
CA VAL A 66 -2.65 -3.75 6.32
C VAL A 66 -3.17 -3.54 7.74
N ASP A 67 -3.49 -4.65 8.42
CA ASP A 67 -4.00 -4.65 9.80
C ASP A 67 -5.30 -3.84 10.00
N HIS A 68 -6.12 -3.72 8.95
CA HIS A 68 -7.41 -3.05 9.06
C HIS A 68 -8.43 -3.88 9.83
N ASP A 69 -9.29 -3.20 10.59
CA ASP A 69 -10.48 -3.82 11.17
C ASP A 69 -11.57 -4.05 10.11
N GLY A 70 -12.46 -4.99 10.41
CA GLY A 70 -13.63 -5.32 9.59
C GLY A 70 -13.31 -6.14 8.34
N ALA A 71 -14.34 -6.39 7.52
CA ALA A 71 -14.22 -7.24 6.34
C ALA A 71 -13.33 -6.62 5.25
N CYS A 72 -12.59 -7.47 4.55
CA CYS A 72 -11.86 -7.06 3.35
C CYS A 72 -12.82 -6.53 2.29
N ALA A 73 -12.40 -5.49 1.57
CA ALA A 73 -13.23 -4.85 0.56
C ALA A 73 -12.40 -4.40 -0.65
N PRO A 74 -12.91 -4.60 -1.88
CA PRO A 74 -12.26 -4.09 -3.07
C PRO A 74 -12.44 -2.57 -3.17
N ARG A 75 -11.68 -1.92 -4.06
CA ARG A 75 -11.94 -0.51 -4.39
C ARG A 75 -13.34 -0.41 -4.98
N GLN A 76 -14.21 0.41 -4.37
CA GLN A 76 -15.48 0.73 -5.00
C GLN A 76 -15.17 1.53 -6.27
N ARG A 77 -15.65 1.04 -7.42
CA ARG A 77 -15.60 1.80 -8.66
C ARG A 77 -16.49 3.03 -8.44
N ARG A 78 -15.90 4.22 -8.52
CA ARG A 78 -16.67 5.47 -8.62
C ARG A 78 -17.31 5.55 -10.01
#